data_AF-A0A924XPC5-F1
#
_entry.id   AF-A0A924XPC5-F1
#
_cell.length_a   1.000
_cell.length_b   1.000
_cell.length_c   1.000
_cell.angle_alpha   90.00
_cell.angle_beta   90.00
_cell.angle_gamma   90.00
#
_symmetry.space_group_name_H-M   'P 1'
#
loop_
_entity.id
_entity.type
_entity.pdbx_description
1 polymer ?
#
loop_
_entity_poly.entity_id
_entity_poly.type
_entity_poly.pdbx_seq_one_letter_code
_entity_poly.pdbx_strand_id
1 'polypeptide(L)'
;MVLRRASCFGIPAVAVAASLAMNPASLHAQTGPGAPVSIDADDIGGVVTGPNGPEAGVWVIAETAGLPTKYAKMVVTDDQGRYVIPDLPPADYTVWVRGYGLVDSAKVAATPGRTLDLTAIVAPNAAAAAAYYPAISWYSMMKIPDASQFGGSSDIPAGLTQTDWLKQVKNIGCVGCHQLGQASTRTFPPAFSQLGSHEEAWIRRVQSGQSGEQMVGQLAGNFGGAPFKYYADWTERIAAGELPQAPPKRPDGYERNIVVTSWEWHTEKQYVHDLIASDRRNPTVNPYGPLFGSPEYSTDVMPILDPKTHVVTSFRMPVRDRDMPESLGPGHAASLTPLAPSAYWGDEKIWDSRANNHNAMFDGKGRLWSAANVRGLANPAFCKAGSDHPSAKVVPLDRSTRQVTVLDPKTMQYTFVDTCFGTHHPQFGYDVDNTLWLSGTGQVAGWVNTRVFDETGDAARAQGWSPFVLDTNGNGRRDEYVEADRPSDPAKDKRINVGSGPYAVMPNPVDGSVWYTVGVFGGTPGLLRR
;
A
#
# COMPACT_ATOMS: atom_id res chain seq x y z
N MET A 1 13.35 -10.65 79.36
CA MET A 1 12.34 -11.12 80.32
C MET A 1 11.84 -12.48 79.84
N VAL A 2 12.21 -13.53 80.57
CA VAL A 2 11.62 -14.89 80.66
C VAL A 2 11.38 -15.65 79.33
N LEU A 3 12.31 -16.50 78.90
CA LEU A 3 12.36 -17.97 79.12
C LEU A 3 11.22 -18.75 78.41
N ARG A 4 11.53 -19.48 77.33
CA ARG A 4 12.07 -20.88 77.28
C ARG A 4 11.00 -21.96 77.50
N ARG A 5 10.91 -22.89 76.55
CA ARG A 5 11.12 -24.36 76.66
C ARG A 5 10.42 -25.07 75.48
N ALA A 6 10.88 -26.16 74.90
CA ALA A 6 12.11 -26.98 74.95
C ALA A 6 11.90 -28.03 73.83
N SER A 7 12.83 -28.20 72.88
CA SER A 7 13.94 -29.19 72.87
C SER A 7 13.47 -30.63 72.61
N CYS A 8 13.76 -31.18 71.43
CA CYS A 8 14.95 -32.01 71.08
C CYS A 8 14.74 -33.50 71.41
N PHE A 9 14.92 -34.39 70.42
CA PHE A 9 16.11 -35.26 70.25
C PHE A 9 15.85 -36.35 69.20
N GLY A 10 16.87 -36.64 68.38
CA GLY A 10 16.91 -37.84 67.53
C GLY A 10 17.95 -37.73 66.41
N ILE A 11 19.14 -38.32 66.64
CA ILE A 11 20.34 -38.35 65.76
C ILE A 11 20.26 -39.60 64.82
N PRO A 12 21.31 -39.93 64.01
CA PRO A 12 21.41 -39.79 62.56
C PRO A 12 21.23 -41.11 61.78
N ALA A 13 21.02 -41.07 60.45
CA ALA A 13 21.16 -42.26 59.62
C ALA A 13 21.74 -41.93 58.23
N VAL A 14 22.96 -42.43 58.03
CA VAL A 14 23.67 -42.81 56.81
C VAL A 14 22.82 -42.76 55.52
N ALA A 15 23.15 -41.87 54.60
CA ALA A 15 22.59 -41.85 53.25
C ALA A 15 23.26 -42.93 52.38
N VAL A 16 22.51 -43.98 52.08
CA VAL A 16 22.82 -44.97 51.04
C VAL A 16 22.43 -44.38 49.69
N ALA A 17 23.39 -44.27 48.78
CA ALA A 17 23.15 -43.90 47.39
C ALA A 17 22.46 -45.07 46.67
N ALA A 18 21.17 -44.90 46.35
CA ALA A 18 20.43 -45.78 45.45
C ALA A 18 20.18 -45.04 44.14
N SER A 19 20.94 -45.39 43.11
CA SER A 19 20.73 -44.99 41.72
C SER A 19 19.52 -45.74 41.15
N LEU A 20 18.36 -45.08 41.14
CA LEU A 20 17.21 -45.52 40.36
C LEU A 20 17.23 -44.80 39.01
N ALA A 21 17.49 -45.58 37.95
CA ALA A 21 17.31 -45.17 36.56
C ALA A 21 15.81 -44.92 36.31
N MET A 22 15.40 -43.66 36.31
CA MET A 22 14.11 -43.26 35.75
C MET A 22 14.31 -43.03 34.25
N ASN A 23 13.72 -43.90 33.43
CA ASN A 23 13.49 -43.64 32.01
C ASN A 23 12.77 -42.30 31.88
N PRO A 24 13.30 -41.29 31.14
CA PRO A 24 12.46 -40.20 30.71
C PRO A 24 11.45 -40.79 29.72
N ALA A 25 10.18 -40.86 30.13
CA ALA A 25 9.10 -41.00 29.18
C ALA A 25 9.15 -39.76 28.29
N SER A 26 9.74 -39.92 27.11
CA SER A 26 9.68 -38.92 26.05
C SER A 26 8.20 -38.74 25.69
N LEU A 27 7.57 -37.69 26.20
CA LEU A 27 6.31 -37.17 25.69
C LEU A 27 6.56 -36.58 24.30
N HIS A 28 6.81 -37.46 23.33
CA HIS A 28 6.60 -37.15 21.93
C HIS A 28 5.12 -37.38 21.67
N ALA A 29 4.33 -36.29 21.66
CA ALA A 29 3.11 -36.28 20.86
C ALA A 29 3.52 -36.29 19.38
N GLN A 30 4.07 -37.42 18.91
CA GLN A 30 4.19 -37.70 17.50
C GLN A 30 2.80 -38.10 17.03
N THR A 31 2.05 -37.13 16.50
CA THR A 31 0.99 -37.44 15.55
C THR A 31 1.65 -38.18 14.38
N GLY A 32 1.41 -39.48 14.27
CA GLY A 32 1.97 -40.29 13.20
C GLY A 32 1.58 -39.77 11.81
N PRO A 33 2.26 -40.23 10.74
CA PRO A 33 1.84 -39.93 9.37
C PRO A 33 0.39 -40.41 9.20
N GLY A 34 -0.54 -39.48 8.93
CA GLY A 34 -1.97 -39.78 8.76
C GLY A 34 -2.86 -39.53 9.97
N ALA A 35 -2.41 -38.83 11.01
CA ALA A 35 -3.33 -38.28 12.02
C ALA A 35 -4.30 -37.29 11.34
N PRO A 36 -5.63 -37.44 11.52
CA PRO A 36 -6.61 -36.57 10.88
C PRO A 36 -6.37 -35.11 11.32
N VAL A 37 -6.41 -34.20 10.35
CA VAL A 37 -6.35 -32.76 10.63
C VAL A 37 -7.61 -32.39 11.41
N SER A 38 -7.42 -31.77 12.58
CA SER A 38 -8.55 -31.27 13.36
C SER A 38 -9.18 -30.10 12.62
N ILE A 39 -10.48 -30.20 12.37
CA ILE A 39 -11.32 -29.16 11.79
C ILE A 39 -12.57 -29.02 12.64
N ASP A 40 -13.16 -27.84 12.68
CA ASP A 40 -14.51 -27.63 13.19
C ASP A 40 -15.53 -27.50 12.03
N ALA A 41 -16.71 -26.92 12.31
CA ALA A 41 -17.84 -26.92 11.39
C ALA A 41 -17.71 -25.90 10.25
N ASP A 42 -16.88 -24.87 10.42
CA ASP A 42 -16.62 -23.81 9.45
C ASP A 42 -15.22 -23.90 8.82
N ASP A 43 -14.49 -24.97 9.09
CA ASP A 43 -13.20 -25.27 8.48
C ASP A 43 -13.30 -26.16 7.22
N ILE A 44 -12.34 -26.03 6.30
CA ILE A 44 -11.98 -27.11 5.36
C ILE A 44 -10.52 -27.48 5.62
N GLY A 45 -10.23 -28.76 5.85
CA GLY A 45 -8.86 -29.20 6.10
C GLY A 45 -8.54 -30.56 5.52
N GLY A 46 -7.26 -30.92 5.46
CA GLY A 46 -6.84 -32.20 4.91
C GLY A 46 -5.35 -32.25 4.64
N VAL A 47 -4.93 -33.23 3.84
CA VAL A 47 -3.53 -33.41 3.46
C VAL A 47 -3.38 -33.22 1.95
N VAL A 48 -2.37 -32.45 1.56
CA VAL A 48 -1.88 -32.39 0.18
C VAL A 48 -0.76 -33.40 -0.01
N THR A 49 -0.88 -34.25 -1.02
CA THR A 49 0.16 -35.19 -1.41
C THR A 49 0.64 -34.92 -2.82
N GLY A 50 1.94 -35.11 -3.05
CA GLY A 50 2.56 -35.12 -4.37
C GLY A 50 3.19 -36.47 -4.67
N PRO A 51 3.94 -36.59 -5.77
CA PRO A 51 4.57 -37.86 -6.18
C PRO A 51 5.56 -38.45 -5.16
N ASN A 52 6.08 -37.63 -4.26
CA ASN A 52 7.10 -38.02 -3.28
C ASN A 52 6.56 -38.12 -1.84
N GLY A 53 5.23 -38.16 -1.67
CA GLY A 53 4.58 -38.16 -0.36
C GLY A 53 3.92 -36.82 -0.02
N PRO A 54 3.86 -36.41 1.26
CA PRO A 54 3.25 -35.14 1.64
C PRO A 54 3.91 -33.93 0.97
N GLU A 55 3.09 -32.99 0.49
CA GLU A 55 3.56 -31.82 -0.26
C GLU A 55 3.58 -30.58 0.64
N ALA A 56 4.77 -30.20 1.10
CA ALA A 56 4.96 -29.06 2.00
C ALA A 56 5.10 -27.72 1.25
N GLY A 57 4.66 -26.63 1.91
CA GLY A 57 4.85 -25.26 1.42
C GLY A 57 4.05 -24.94 0.16
N VAL A 58 2.91 -25.58 -0.08
CA VAL A 58 2.02 -25.27 -1.21
C VAL A 58 0.77 -24.56 -0.73
N TRP A 59 0.21 -23.70 -1.57
CA TRP A 59 -1.00 -22.95 -1.26
C TRP A 59 -2.22 -23.82 -1.54
N VAL A 60 -3.12 -23.91 -0.57
CA VAL A 60 -4.48 -24.42 -0.77
C VAL A 60 -5.44 -23.24 -0.82
N ILE A 61 -6.18 -23.14 -1.91
CA ILE A 61 -7.01 -21.98 -2.25
C ILE A 61 -8.45 -22.43 -2.29
N ALA A 62 -9.32 -21.81 -1.48
CA ALA A 62 -10.77 -21.94 -1.57
C ALA A 62 -11.36 -20.64 -2.13
N GLU A 63 -12.05 -20.71 -3.27
CA GLU A 63 -12.71 -19.58 -3.94
C GLU A 63 -14.22 -19.80 -4.00
N THR A 64 -15.01 -18.74 -3.80
CA THR A 64 -16.47 -18.76 -3.99
C THR A 64 -16.98 -17.46 -4.59
N ALA A 65 -18.05 -17.58 -5.38
CA ALA A 65 -18.91 -16.48 -5.82
C ALA A 65 -20.31 -16.55 -5.19
N GLY A 66 -20.52 -17.43 -4.20
CA GLY A 66 -21.80 -17.62 -3.50
C GLY A 66 -22.07 -16.60 -2.39
N LEU A 67 -21.09 -15.73 -2.08
CA LEU A 67 -21.22 -14.64 -1.13
C LEU A 67 -21.58 -13.33 -1.86
N PRO A 68 -22.04 -12.27 -1.16
CA PRO A 68 -22.37 -10.99 -1.79
C PRO A 68 -21.21 -10.33 -2.54
N THR A 69 -19.97 -10.74 -2.24
CA THR A 69 -18.76 -10.34 -2.96
C THR A 69 -17.91 -11.56 -3.20
N LYS A 70 -17.29 -11.65 -4.38
CA LYS A 70 -16.39 -12.76 -4.71
C LYS A 70 -15.27 -12.82 -3.67
N TYR A 71 -15.02 -14.04 -3.18
CA TYR A 71 -14.21 -14.30 -2.01
C TYR A 71 -13.22 -15.42 -2.30
N ALA A 72 -12.02 -15.30 -1.75
CA ALA A 72 -11.12 -16.44 -1.62
C ALA A 72 -10.37 -16.41 -0.28
N LYS A 73 -10.09 -17.59 0.27
CA LYS A 73 -9.21 -17.78 1.42
C LYS A 73 -8.13 -18.79 1.06
N MET A 74 -6.89 -18.47 1.40
CA MET A 74 -5.69 -19.20 0.99
C MET A 74 -4.82 -19.48 2.21
N VAL A 75 -4.32 -20.70 2.31
CA VAL A 75 -3.43 -21.16 3.40
C VAL A 75 -2.26 -21.93 2.82
N VAL A 76 -1.24 -22.21 3.62
CA VAL A 76 -0.06 -22.97 3.19
C VAL A 76 0.05 -24.27 3.96
N THR A 77 0.44 -25.35 3.26
CA THR A 77 0.64 -26.66 3.89
C THR A 77 1.89 -26.72 4.77
N ASP A 78 1.82 -27.47 5.87
CA ASP A 78 2.96 -27.74 6.75
C ASP A 78 3.93 -28.81 6.19
N ASP A 79 4.94 -29.21 6.97
CA ASP A 79 5.93 -30.23 6.58
C ASP A 79 5.32 -31.61 6.29
N GLN A 80 4.13 -31.88 6.82
CA GLN A 80 3.37 -33.10 6.60
C GLN A 80 2.26 -32.90 5.55
N GLY A 81 2.31 -31.82 4.77
CA GLY A 81 1.31 -31.52 3.73
C GLY A 81 -0.06 -31.13 4.30
N ARG A 82 -0.20 -30.95 5.61
CA ARG A 82 -1.49 -30.70 6.25
C ARG A 82 -1.88 -29.23 6.08
N TYR A 83 -3.18 -28.97 5.95
CA TYR A 83 -3.74 -27.62 5.90
C TYR A 83 -5.10 -27.55 6.60
N VAL A 84 -5.42 -26.35 7.08
CA VAL A 84 -6.77 -25.94 7.49
C VAL A 84 -7.02 -24.58 6.87
N ILE A 85 -8.12 -24.43 6.15
CA ILE A 85 -8.68 -23.15 5.71
C ILE A 85 -9.74 -22.79 6.75
N PRO A 86 -9.43 -21.88 7.68
CA PRO A 86 -10.29 -21.67 8.84
C PRO A 86 -11.44 -20.72 8.57
N ASP A 87 -12.46 -20.73 9.43
CA ASP A 87 -13.52 -19.73 9.51
C ASP A 87 -14.10 -19.37 8.13
N LEU A 88 -14.51 -20.38 7.35
CA LEU A 88 -15.10 -20.18 6.03
C LEU A 88 -16.60 -19.84 6.18
N PRO A 89 -17.05 -18.72 5.59
CA PRO A 89 -18.47 -18.41 5.54
C PRO A 89 -19.27 -19.53 4.87
N PRO A 90 -20.53 -19.78 5.28
CA PRO A 90 -21.35 -20.81 4.65
C PRO A 90 -21.59 -20.53 3.16
N ALA A 91 -20.93 -21.30 2.29
CA ALA A 91 -21.06 -21.25 0.83
C ALA A 91 -20.48 -22.53 0.22
N ASP A 92 -20.75 -22.74 -1.07
CA ASP A 92 -20.02 -23.72 -1.87
C ASP A 92 -18.69 -23.11 -2.33
N TYR A 93 -17.61 -23.86 -2.16
CA TYR A 93 -16.26 -23.46 -2.55
C TYR A 93 -15.72 -24.35 -3.64
N THR A 94 -14.86 -23.77 -4.47
CA THR A 94 -13.93 -24.51 -5.32
C THR A 94 -12.55 -24.47 -4.69
N VAL A 95 -11.96 -25.64 -4.43
CA VAL A 95 -10.69 -25.81 -3.72
C VAL A 95 -9.64 -26.44 -4.63
N TRP A 96 -8.42 -25.90 -4.65
CA TRP A 96 -7.29 -26.45 -5.40
C TRP A 96 -5.95 -26.10 -4.78
N VAL A 97 -4.90 -26.77 -5.26
CA VAL A 97 -3.51 -26.58 -4.84
C VAL A 97 -2.74 -25.81 -5.90
N ARG A 98 -1.90 -24.86 -5.45
CA ARG A 98 -0.93 -24.13 -6.26
C ARG A 98 0.43 -24.14 -5.55
N GLY A 99 1.53 -24.15 -6.30
CA GLY A 99 2.86 -24.07 -5.71
C GLY A 99 3.97 -23.81 -6.72
N TYR A 100 5.11 -23.32 -6.26
CA TYR A 100 6.29 -23.20 -7.13
C TYR A 100 6.82 -24.59 -7.49
N GLY A 101 7.14 -24.79 -8.78
CA GLY A 101 7.48 -26.10 -9.34
C GLY A 101 6.26 -26.95 -9.73
N LEU A 102 5.04 -26.44 -9.51
CA LEU A 102 3.78 -27.13 -9.79
C LEU A 102 2.97 -26.38 -10.86
N VAL A 103 1.90 -27.02 -11.33
CA VAL A 103 0.75 -26.36 -11.95
C VAL A 103 -0.45 -26.47 -11.02
N ASP A 104 -1.49 -25.67 -11.25
CA ASP A 104 -2.73 -25.82 -10.50
C ASP A 104 -3.26 -27.25 -10.58
N SER A 105 -3.68 -27.79 -9.43
CA SER A 105 -4.38 -29.08 -9.39
C SER A 105 -5.78 -28.97 -10.01
N ALA A 106 -6.45 -30.13 -10.15
CA ALA A 106 -7.88 -30.13 -10.39
C ALA A 106 -8.60 -29.33 -9.29
N LYS A 107 -9.63 -28.58 -9.71
CA LYS A 107 -10.52 -27.81 -8.86
C LYS A 107 -11.62 -28.75 -8.31
N VAL A 108 -11.76 -28.82 -6.99
CA VAL A 108 -12.68 -29.73 -6.31
C VAL A 108 -13.73 -28.93 -5.54
N ALA A 109 -15.00 -29.30 -5.68
CA ALA A 109 -16.08 -28.67 -4.92
C ALA A 109 -16.06 -29.13 -3.45
N ALA A 110 -16.23 -28.20 -2.51
CA ALA A 110 -16.32 -28.50 -1.09
C ALA A 110 -17.15 -27.44 -0.35
N THR A 111 -17.66 -27.82 0.82
CA THR A 111 -18.33 -26.92 1.76
C THR A 111 -17.59 -26.96 3.10
N PRO A 112 -17.76 -25.94 3.96
CA PRO A 112 -17.20 -25.98 5.32
C PRO A 112 -17.64 -27.22 6.11
N GLY A 113 -16.83 -27.63 7.09
CA GLY A 113 -16.99 -28.84 7.90
C GLY A 113 -16.49 -30.13 7.23
N ARG A 114 -15.66 -30.03 6.18
CA ARG A 114 -15.22 -31.18 5.38
C ARG A 114 -13.72 -31.41 5.48
N THR A 115 -13.35 -32.68 5.63
CA THR A 115 -11.99 -33.15 5.34
C THR A 115 -11.85 -33.38 3.84
N LEU A 116 -10.82 -32.80 3.23
CA LEU A 116 -10.55 -32.87 1.79
C LEU A 116 -9.06 -33.08 1.54
N ASP A 117 -8.69 -34.29 1.16
CA ASP A 117 -7.34 -34.55 0.67
C ASP A 117 -7.20 -34.12 -0.79
N LEU A 118 -6.04 -33.56 -1.13
CA LEU A 118 -5.75 -33.01 -2.45
C LEU A 118 -4.44 -33.57 -3.01
N THR A 119 -4.33 -33.57 -4.33
CA THR A 119 -3.10 -33.98 -5.02
C THR A 119 -2.45 -32.78 -5.71
N ALA A 120 -1.20 -32.53 -5.38
CA ALA A 120 -0.35 -31.56 -6.07
C ALA A 120 0.10 -32.11 -7.44
N ILE A 121 0.13 -31.24 -8.46
CA ILE A 121 0.51 -31.63 -9.83
C ILE A 121 1.85 -31.00 -10.19
N VAL A 122 2.86 -31.85 -10.40
CA VAL A 122 4.19 -31.40 -10.83
C VAL A 122 4.08 -30.72 -12.19
N ALA A 123 4.74 -29.58 -12.34
CA ALA A 123 4.75 -28.89 -13.62
C ALA A 123 5.42 -29.75 -14.70
N PRO A 124 4.85 -29.86 -15.91
CA PRO A 124 5.40 -30.72 -16.96
C PRO A 124 6.75 -30.25 -17.50
N ASN A 125 7.13 -28.99 -17.25
CA ASN A 125 8.41 -28.41 -17.60
C ASN A 125 8.64 -27.10 -16.82
N ALA A 126 9.86 -26.55 -16.94
CA ALA A 126 10.25 -25.31 -16.25
C ALA A 126 9.41 -24.09 -16.66
N ALA A 127 8.98 -24.00 -17.92
CA ALA A 127 8.16 -22.89 -18.41
C ALA A 127 6.76 -22.90 -17.77
N ALA A 128 6.15 -24.09 -17.65
CA ALA A 128 4.88 -24.28 -16.96
C ALA A 128 4.98 -23.93 -15.47
N ALA A 129 6.08 -24.30 -14.79
CA ALA A 129 6.32 -23.91 -13.40
C ALA A 129 6.48 -22.39 -13.25
N ALA A 130 7.27 -21.77 -14.14
CA ALA A 130 7.57 -20.34 -14.08
C ALA A 130 6.34 -19.45 -14.29
N ALA A 131 5.30 -19.97 -14.95
CA ALA A 131 4.02 -19.27 -15.13
C ALA A 131 3.40 -18.81 -13.79
N TYR A 132 3.67 -19.55 -12.70
CA TYR A 132 3.18 -19.28 -11.35
C TYR A 132 4.17 -18.50 -10.47
N TYR A 133 5.36 -18.16 -10.97
CA TYR A 133 6.31 -17.37 -10.20
C TYR A 133 5.79 -15.93 -10.00
N PRO A 134 6.16 -15.28 -8.88
CA PRO A 134 5.80 -13.88 -8.63
C PRO A 134 6.22 -12.97 -9.78
N ALA A 135 5.46 -11.90 -9.99
CA ALA A 135 5.76 -10.88 -10.99
C ALA A 135 7.21 -10.38 -10.88
N ILE A 136 7.70 -10.17 -9.65
CA ILE A 136 9.06 -9.68 -9.41
C ILE A 136 10.15 -10.63 -9.92
N SER A 137 9.94 -11.95 -9.94
CA SER A 137 10.90 -12.92 -10.49
C SER A 137 11.12 -12.67 -11.99
N TRP A 138 10.05 -12.35 -12.71
CA TRP A 138 10.11 -12.00 -14.13
C TRP A 138 10.69 -10.61 -14.34
N TYR A 139 10.29 -9.63 -13.53
CA TYR A 139 10.79 -8.26 -13.65
C TYR A 139 12.29 -8.15 -13.36
N SER A 140 12.84 -8.98 -12.45
CA SER A 140 14.27 -9.02 -12.16
C SER A 140 15.16 -9.45 -13.34
N MET A 141 14.58 -10.00 -14.42
CA MET A 141 15.31 -10.33 -15.65
C MET A 141 15.62 -9.11 -16.52
N MET A 142 14.97 -7.98 -16.26
CA MET A 142 15.18 -6.72 -16.99
C MET A 142 16.61 -6.23 -16.77
N LYS A 143 17.34 -5.99 -17.87
CA LYS A 143 18.70 -5.44 -17.80
C LYS A 143 18.67 -3.98 -17.34
N ILE A 144 19.70 -3.59 -16.61
CA ILE A 144 19.97 -2.20 -16.25
C ILE A 144 21.08 -1.69 -17.17
N PRO A 145 21.00 -0.45 -17.70
CA PRO A 145 22.10 0.14 -18.47
C PRO A 145 23.41 0.10 -17.69
N ASP A 146 24.51 -0.20 -18.38
CA ASP A 146 25.84 -0.18 -17.78
C ASP A 146 26.24 1.24 -17.38
N ALA A 147 27.13 1.35 -16.39
CA ALA A 147 27.61 2.64 -15.89
C ALA A 147 28.23 3.53 -17.00
N SER A 148 28.83 2.92 -18.04
CA SER A 148 29.42 3.62 -19.18
C SER A 148 28.41 4.30 -20.11
N GLN A 149 27.11 4.00 -19.97
CA GLN A 149 26.05 4.59 -20.80
C GLN A 149 25.57 5.94 -20.25
N PHE A 150 25.95 6.30 -19.02
CA PHE A 150 25.58 7.57 -18.39
C PHE A 150 26.61 8.67 -18.67
N GLY A 151 26.27 9.93 -18.38
CA GLY A 151 27.18 11.07 -18.55
C GLY A 151 27.34 11.55 -19.99
N GLY A 152 26.35 11.30 -20.86
CA GLY A 152 26.33 11.81 -22.24
C GLY A 152 27.03 10.92 -23.27
N SER A 153 27.36 9.68 -22.91
CA SER A 153 28.01 8.70 -23.79
C SER A 153 27.02 7.78 -24.53
N SER A 154 25.71 7.98 -24.35
CA SER A 154 24.64 7.23 -25.01
C SER A 154 23.41 8.10 -25.28
N ASP A 155 22.30 7.48 -25.66
CA ASP A 155 20.96 8.06 -25.78
C ASP A 155 20.32 8.41 -24.43
N ILE A 156 20.89 7.96 -23.31
CA ILE A 156 20.45 8.37 -21.97
C ILE A 156 20.82 9.85 -21.75
N PRO A 157 19.86 10.73 -21.36
CA PRO A 157 20.14 12.14 -21.09
C PRO A 157 21.35 12.35 -20.18
N ALA A 158 22.26 13.25 -20.57
CA ALA A 158 23.56 13.43 -19.92
C ALA A 158 23.48 13.80 -18.42
N GLY A 159 22.38 14.44 -18.00
CA GLY A 159 22.14 14.81 -16.61
C GLY A 159 21.65 13.67 -15.71
N LEU A 160 21.31 12.51 -16.26
CA LEU A 160 20.85 11.36 -15.48
C LEU A 160 22.02 10.49 -15.04
N THR A 161 21.95 10.01 -13.80
CA THR A 161 22.87 9.00 -13.27
C THR A 161 22.23 7.61 -13.29
N GLN A 162 23.06 6.57 -13.15
CA GLN A 162 22.56 5.20 -12.96
C GLN A 162 21.69 5.07 -11.70
N THR A 163 21.96 5.88 -10.68
CA THR A 163 21.13 5.92 -9.47
C THR A 163 19.74 6.48 -9.78
N ASP A 164 19.63 7.52 -10.60
CA ASP A 164 18.33 8.09 -10.99
C ASP A 164 17.51 7.09 -11.82
N TRP A 165 18.17 6.37 -12.73
CA TRP A 165 17.56 5.26 -13.46
C TRP A 165 17.01 4.19 -12.51
N LEU A 166 17.85 3.71 -11.59
CA LEU A 166 17.47 2.68 -10.63
C LEU A 166 16.31 3.12 -9.75
N LYS A 167 16.30 4.37 -9.26
CA LYS A 167 15.18 4.92 -8.49
C LYS A 167 13.89 4.86 -9.29
N GLN A 168 13.91 5.30 -10.56
CA GLN A 168 12.74 5.31 -11.42
C GLN A 168 12.18 3.92 -11.67
N VAL A 169 13.03 2.95 -12.05
CA VAL A 169 12.57 1.61 -12.44
C VAL A 169 12.24 0.73 -11.23
N LYS A 170 12.85 0.96 -10.07
CA LYS A 170 12.63 0.13 -8.87
C LYS A 170 11.58 0.65 -7.91
N ASN A 171 11.24 1.94 -7.95
CA ASN A 171 10.42 2.54 -6.89
C ASN A 171 9.45 3.62 -7.38
N ILE A 172 9.94 4.71 -7.96
CA ILE A 172 9.13 5.95 -8.12
C ILE A 172 8.50 6.14 -9.51
N GLY A 173 8.57 5.11 -10.37
CA GLY A 173 8.04 5.13 -11.73
C GLY A 173 7.00 4.05 -11.98
N CYS A 174 7.11 3.36 -13.12
CA CYS A 174 6.09 2.39 -13.56
C CYS A 174 5.78 1.30 -12.51
N VAL A 175 6.78 0.78 -11.80
CA VAL A 175 6.57 -0.28 -10.79
C VAL A 175 5.83 0.20 -9.54
N GLY A 176 5.85 1.49 -9.26
CA GLY A 176 5.07 2.08 -8.16
C GLY A 176 3.56 2.07 -8.44
N CYS A 177 3.16 2.15 -9.71
CA CYS A 177 1.74 2.19 -10.13
C CYS A 177 1.25 0.89 -10.79
N HIS A 178 2.16 0.08 -11.33
CA HIS A 178 1.83 -1.10 -12.11
C HIS A 178 2.65 -2.30 -11.63
N GLN A 179 2.01 -3.46 -11.52
CA GLN A 179 2.74 -4.69 -11.22
C GLN A 179 3.51 -5.19 -12.46
N LEU A 180 4.78 -4.81 -12.58
CA LEU A 180 5.66 -5.25 -13.66
C LEU A 180 6.08 -6.72 -13.44
N GLY A 181 6.04 -7.51 -14.51
CA GLY A 181 6.42 -8.92 -14.53
C GLY A 181 5.27 -9.91 -14.36
N GLN A 182 4.04 -9.44 -14.11
CA GLN A 182 2.85 -10.28 -14.24
C GLN A 182 2.56 -10.58 -15.71
N ALA A 183 1.73 -11.58 -16.00
CA ALA A 183 1.46 -12.01 -17.38
C ALA A 183 1.14 -10.85 -18.33
N SER A 184 0.23 -9.94 -17.95
CA SER A 184 -0.17 -8.80 -18.79
C SER A 184 0.90 -7.73 -19.02
N THR A 185 1.94 -7.66 -18.18
CA THR A 185 3.02 -6.67 -18.32
C THR A 185 4.30 -7.28 -18.88
N ARG A 186 4.54 -8.59 -18.69
CA ARG A 186 5.68 -9.30 -19.29
C ARG A 186 5.42 -9.82 -20.71
N THR A 187 4.16 -9.89 -21.13
CA THR A 187 3.75 -10.18 -22.51
C THR A 187 2.87 -9.06 -23.05
N PHE A 188 2.52 -9.09 -24.34
CA PHE A 188 1.65 -8.09 -24.96
C PHE A 188 0.21 -8.60 -25.16
N PRO A 189 -0.81 -7.80 -24.80
CA PRO A 189 -2.18 -8.03 -25.24
C PRO A 189 -2.31 -8.13 -26.77
N PRO A 190 -3.31 -8.86 -27.29
CA PRO A 190 -3.54 -8.98 -28.73
C PRO A 190 -3.66 -7.64 -29.48
N ALA A 191 -4.11 -6.58 -28.82
CA ALA A 191 -4.20 -5.23 -29.38
C ALA A 191 -2.85 -4.67 -29.88
N PHE A 192 -1.72 -5.23 -29.43
CA PHE A 192 -0.37 -4.82 -29.82
C PHE A 192 0.32 -5.82 -30.75
N SER A 193 -0.37 -6.92 -31.14
CA SER A 193 0.21 -8.02 -31.92
C SER A 193 0.61 -7.67 -33.35
N GLN A 194 0.08 -6.57 -33.89
CA GLN A 194 0.37 -6.09 -35.25
C GLN A 194 1.49 -5.04 -35.30
N LEU A 195 2.12 -4.75 -34.15
CA LEU A 195 3.25 -3.83 -34.07
C LEU A 195 4.53 -4.61 -34.40
N GLY A 196 5.39 -4.06 -35.25
CA GLY A 196 6.49 -4.81 -35.86
C GLY A 196 7.54 -5.28 -34.86
N SER A 197 7.88 -4.44 -33.88
CA SER A 197 8.88 -4.71 -32.84
C SER A 197 8.31 -4.59 -31.43
N HIS A 198 8.96 -5.24 -30.46
CA HIS A 198 8.60 -5.08 -29.05
C HIS A 198 8.83 -3.65 -28.55
N GLU A 199 9.77 -2.91 -29.15
CA GLU A 199 10.00 -1.49 -28.83
C GLU A 199 8.81 -0.63 -29.23
N GLU A 200 8.30 -0.78 -30.46
CA GLU A 200 7.06 -0.13 -30.92
C GLU A 200 5.85 -0.52 -30.06
N ALA A 201 5.79 -1.80 -29.65
CA ALA A 201 4.74 -2.28 -28.77
C ALA A 201 4.79 -1.65 -27.37
N TRP A 202 5.98 -1.41 -26.82
CA TRP A 202 6.13 -0.67 -25.55
C TRP A 202 5.77 0.80 -25.68
N ILE A 203 6.19 1.47 -26.75
CA ILE A 203 5.82 2.86 -27.03
C ILE A 203 4.29 2.99 -27.11
N ARG A 204 3.63 2.13 -27.90
CA ARG A 204 2.17 2.13 -28.04
C ARG A 204 1.45 1.76 -26.74
N ARG A 205 2.00 0.85 -25.94
CA ARG A 205 1.45 0.47 -24.63
C ARG A 205 1.40 1.65 -23.67
N VAL A 206 2.49 2.41 -23.55
CA VAL A 206 2.53 3.51 -22.57
C VAL A 206 1.72 4.72 -23.01
N GLN A 207 1.28 4.79 -24.27
CA GLN A 207 0.31 5.78 -24.75
C GLN A 207 -1.15 5.40 -24.41
N SER A 208 -1.43 4.15 -24.03
CA SER A 208 -2.80 3.67 -23.81
C SER A 208 -3.45 4.23 -22.55
N GLY A 209 -4.71 4.66 -22.71
CA GLY A 209 -5.58 5.01 -21.59
C GLY A 209 -5.23 6.32 -20.90
N GLN A 210 -5.93 6.62 -19.81
CA GLN A 210 -5.87 7.94 -19.18
C GLN A 210 -4.52 8.24 -18.50
N SER A 211 -3.74 7.26 -18.06
CA SER A 211 -2.37 7.52 -17.57
C SER A 211 -1.33 7.69 -18.69
N GLY A 212 -1.72 7.62 -19.96
CA GLY A 212 -0.81 7.58 -21.10
C GLY A 212 0.15 8.76 -21.16
N GLU A 213 -0.36 9.99 -20.98
CA GLU A 213 0.47 11.21 -20.98
C GLU A 213 1.55 11.19 -19.91
N GLN A 214 1.21 10.76 -18.69
CA GLN A 214 2.17 10.67 -17.59
C GLN A 214 3.23 9.61 -17.88
N MET A 215 2.84 8.41 -18.33
CA MET A 215 3.77 7.34 -18.64
C MET A 215 4.73 7.72 -19.78
N VAL A 216 4.23 8.35 -20.84
CA VAL A 216 5.04 8.87 -21.95
C VAL A 216 5.99 9.97 -21.45
N GLY A 217 5.51 10.92 -20.65
CA GLY A 217 6.34 11.96 -20.06
C GLY A 217 7.49 11.40 -19.23
N GLN A 218 7.27 10.31 -18.51
CA GLN A 218 8.33 9.62 -17.77
C GLN A 218 9.35 8.94 -18.71
N LEU A 219 8.91 8.08 -19.62
CA LEU A 219 9.86 7.28 -20.42
C LEU A 219 10.48 8.06 -21.58
N ALA A 220 9.66 8.77 -22.36
CA ALA A 220 10.12 9.52 -23.52
C ALA A 220 10.64 10.92 -23.14
N GLY A 221 10.00 11.59 -22.19
CA GLY A 221 10.40 12.92 -21.73
C GLY A 221 11.63 12.87 -20.82
N ASN A 222 11.46 12.38 -19.58
CA ASN A 222 12.51 12.43 -18.57
C ASN A 222 13.73 11.57 -18.92
N PHE A 223 13.52 10.44 -19.60
CA PHE A 223 14.56 9.47 -19.95
C PHE A 223 14.94 9.44 -21.43
N GLY A 224 14.43 10.38 -22.24
CA GLY A 224 14.80 10.49 -23.66
C GLY A 224 14.43 9.29 -24.52
N GLY A 225 13.50 8.43 -24.08
CA GLY A 225 13.11 7.21 -24.79
C GLY A 225 14.06 6.02 -24.61
N ALA A 226 15.24 6.22 -24.01
CA ALA A 226 16.21 5.16 -23.77
C ALA A 226 15.66 3.89 -23.06
N PRO A 227 14.63 3.97 -22.17
CA PRO A 227 14.07 2.77 -21.54
C PRO A 227 13.43 1.77 -22.51
N PHE A 228 12.90 2.22 -23.66
CA PHE A 228 12.10 1.36 -24.53
C PHE A 228 12.88 0.14 -25.05
N LYS A 229 14.16 0.30 -25.41
CA LYS A 229 15.00 -0.83 -25.84
C LYS A 229 15.25 -1.88 -24.74
N TYR A 230 15.31 -1.49 -23.47
CA TYR A 230 15.49 -2.43 -22.35
C TYR A 230 14.20 -3.19 -22.05
N TYR A 231 13.06 -2.52 -22.13
CA TYR A 231 11.76 -3.16 -22.03
C TYR A 231 11.51 -4.10 -23.22
N ALA A 232 11.94 -3.71 -24.43
CA ALA A 232 11.91 -4.56 -25.60
C ALA A 232 12.77 -5.82 -25.41
N ASP A 233 14.08 -5.69 -25.13
CA ASP A 233 14.99 -6.82 -24.85
C ASP A 233 14.40 -7.78 -23.81
N TRP A 234 13.88 -7.24 -22.70
CA TRP A 234 13.28 -8.04 -21.64
C TRP A 234 12.09 -8.88 -22.13
N THR A 235 11.17 -8.27 -22.86
CA THR A 235 9.98 -8.97 -23.37
C THR A 235 10.29 -9.89 -24.55
N GLU A 236 11.26 -9.55 -25.40
CA GLU A 236 11.71 -10.40 -26.51
C GLU A 236 12.37 -11.67 -26.00
N ARG A 237 13.25 -11.55 -25.00
CA ARG A 237 13.89 -12.72 -24.37
C ARG A 237 12.88 -13.64 -23.71
N ILE A 238 11.87 -13.08 -23.03
CA ILE A 238 10.76 -13.86 -22.47
C ILE A 238 9.97 -14.56 -23.58
N ALA A 239 9.64 -13.87 -24.67
CA ALA A 239 8.95 -14.46 -25.82
C ALA A 239 9.76 -15.58 -26.50
N ALA A 240 11.09 -15.45 -26.49
CA ALA A 240 12.03 -16.48 -26.95
C ALA A 240 12.20 -17.66 -25.97
N GLY A 241 11.53 -17.64 -24.82
CA GLY A 241 11.51 -18.73 -23.84
C GLY A 241 12.49 -18.59 -22.69
N GLU A 242 13.12 -17.42 -22.50
CA GLU A 242 13.93 -17.18 -21.31
C GLU A 242 13.03 -17.15 -20.06
N LEU A 243 13.49 -17.80 -18.99
CA LEU A 243 12.79 -17.95 -17.72
C LEU A 243 13.59 -17.30 -16.58
N PRO A 244 12.95 -16.92 -15.46
CA PRO A 244 13.66 -16.50 -14.26
C PRO A 244 14.68 -17.56 -13.81
N GLN A 245 15.93 -17.15 -13.60
CA GLN A 245 17.05 -18.07 -13.33
C GLN A 245 16.93 -18.78 -11.97
N ALA A 246 16.33 -18.12 -10.98
CA ALA A 246 16.15 -18.66 -9.64
C ALA A 246 14.67 -18.97 -9.39
N PRO A 247 14.28 -20.26 -9.28
CA PRO A 247 12.97 -20.63 -8.78
C PRO A 247 12.75 -20.01 -7.39
N PRO A 248 11.62 -19.33 -7.15
CA PRO A 248 11.29 -18.83 -5.84
C PRO A 248 11.16 -19.99 -4.85
N LYS A 249 11.60 -19.76 -3.62
CA LYS A 249 11.42 -20.72 -2.54
C LYS A 249 9.94 -20.80 -2.16
N ARG A 250 9.50 -22.00 -1.83
CA ARG A 250 8.19 -22.19 -1.19
C ARG A 250 8.24 -21.69 0.25
N PRO A 251 7.11 -21.25 0.83
CA PRO A 251 7.08 -20.85 2.23
C PRO A 251 7.52 -21.99 3.14
N ASP A 252 8.37 -21.67 4.11
CA ASP A 252 8.83 -22.59 5.15
C ASP A 252 8.68 -21.97 6.56
N GLY A 253 8.83 -22.81 7.59
CA GLY A 253 8.74 -22.38 8.98
C GLY A 253 7.49 -21.54 9.27
N TYR A 254 7.70 -20.32 9.80
CA TYR A 254 6.64 -19.40 10.18
C TYR A 254 5.88 -18.80 9.00
N GLU A 255 6.45 -18.78 7.79
CA GLU A 255 5.78 -18.23 6.60
C GLU A 255 4.53 -19.03 6.23
N ARG A 256 4.44 -20.28 6.69
CA ARG A 256 3.29 -21.17 6.45
C ARG A 256 2.08 -20.86 7.33
N ASN A 257 2.25 -20.04 8.36
CA ASN A 257 1.17 -19.64 9.27
C ASN A 257 0.31 -18.48 8.72
N ILE A 258 0.56 -18.05 7.49
CA ILE A 258 -0.18 -16.96 6.86
C ILE A 258 -1.50 -17.50 6.30
N VAL A 259 -2.60 -16.86 6.70
CA VAL A 259 -3.92 -17.01 6.08
C VAL A 259 -4.20 -15.72 5.30
N VAL A 260 -4.39 -15.84 3.99
CA VAL A 260 -4.77 -14.70 3.15
C VAL A 260 -6.26 -14.80 2.86
N THR A 261 -6.99 -13.73 3.10
CA THR A 261 -8.39 -13.59 2.67
C THR A 261 -8.49 -12.44 1.69
N SER A 262 -9.14 -12.66 0.56
CA SER A 262 -9.28 -11.67 -0.50
C SER A 262 -10.74 -11.52 -0.92
N TRP A 263 -11.13 -10.28 -1.21
CA TRP A 263 -12.43 -9.93 -1.76
C TRP A 263 -12.23 -9.02 -2.99
N GLU A 264 -13.18 -9.01 -3.90
CA GLU A 264 -13.24 -8.03 -5.00
C GLU A 264 -14.06 -6.79 -4.58
N TRP A 265 -13.41 -5.66 -4.27
CA TRP A 265 -14.06 -4.50 -3.63
C TRP A 265 -14.60 -3.44 -4.61
N HIS A 266 -14.28 -3.55 -5.88
CA HIS A 266 -14.68 -2.56 -6.88
C HIS A 266 -14.88 -3.23 -8.23
N THR A 267 -14.97 -2.45 -9.31
CA THR A 267 -15.22 -2.98 -10.66
C THR A 267 -13.89 -3.28 -11.38
N GLU A 268 -13.99 -3.92 -12.54
CA GLU A 268 -12.88 -4.14 -13.46
C GLU A 268 -12.35 -2.85 -14.13
N LYS A 269 -13.04 -1.71 -13.97
CA LYS A 269 -12.71 -0.42 -14.59
C LYS A 269 -12.11 0.59 -13.62
N GLN A 270 -12.39 0.46 -12.32
CA GLN A 270 -11.90 1.38 -11.29
C GLN A 270 -10.91 0.69 -10.35
N TYR A 271 -9.82 1.38 -10.02
CA TYR A 271 -8.87 0.91 -9.02
C TYR A 271 -9.11 1.58 -7.66
N VAL A 272 -8.72 0.89 -6.60
CA VAL A 272 -8.62 1.42 -5.23
C VAL A 272 -7.14 1.70 -4.97
N HIS A 273 -6.79 2.97 -4.75
CA HIS A 273 -5.42 3.42 -4.54
C HIS A 273 -4.92 3.06 -3.13
N ASP A 274 -5.75 3.33 -2.14
CA ASP A 274 -5.44 3.19 -0.72
C ASP A 274 -6.67 2.72 0.05
N LEU A 275 -6.51 2.31 1.30
CA LEU A 275 -7.61 1.94 2.19
C LEU A 275 -7.28 2.22 3.65
N ILE A 276 -8.31 2.32 4.49
CA ILE A 276 -8.14 2.44 5.94
C ILE A 276 -9.07 1.49 6.70
N ALA A 277 -8.52 0.91 7.77
CA ALA A 277 -9.21 -0.06 8.62
C ALA A 277 -9.60 0.48 10.00
N SER A 278 -8.75 1.29 10.65
CA SER A 278 -9.02 1.89 11.97
C SER A 278 -8.03 3.02 12.24
N ASP A 279 -8.19 3.72 13.37
CA ASP A 279 -7.21 4.68 13.87
C ASP A 279 -5.91 3.92 14.22
N ARG A 280 -4.78 4.35 13.67
CA ARG A 280 -3.47 3.72 13.91
C ARG A 280 -3.02 3.83 15.37
N ARG A 281 -3.51 4.85 16.09
CA ARG A 281 -3.20 5.10 17.51
C ARG A 281 -4.01 4.20 18.42
N ASN A 282 -5.20 3.78 17.97
CA ASN A 282 -6.07 2.84 18.66
C ASN A 282 -6.82 1.95 17.66
N PRO A 283 -6.27 0.76 17.33
CA PRO A 283 -6.86 -0.14 16.33
C PRO A 283 -8.25 -0.68 16.71
N THR A 284 -8.70 -0.53 17.96
CA THR A 284 -10.03 -1.01 18.40
C THR A 284 -11.13 0.03 18.21
N VAL A 285 -10.87 1.14 17.52
CA VAL A 285 -11.89 2.15 17.17
C VAL A 285 -12.88 1.60 16.13
N ASN A 286 -12.41 0.75 15.21
CA ASN A 286 -13.24 0.10 14.19
C ASN A 286 -13.06 -1.44 14.21
N PRO A 287 -13.32 -2.11 15.36
CA PRO A 287 -13.01 -3.52 15.51
C PRO A 287 -13.98 -4.36 14.67
N TYR A 288 -13.44 -5.17 13.75
CA TYR A 288 -14.22 -5.93 12.76
C TYR A 288 -15.16 -5.08 11.91
N GLY A 289 -14.96 -3.76 11.88
CA GLY A 289 -15.82 -2.85 11.17
C GLY A 289 -15.52 -2.77 9.68
N PRO A 290 -16.30 -1.97 8.94
CA PRO A 290 -16.11 -1.80 7.52
C PRO A 290 -14.77 -1.13 7.21
N LEU A 291 -14.21 -1.48 6.05
CA LEU A 291 -12.97 -0.96 5.51
C LEU A 291 -13.30 -0.02 4.35
N PHE A 292 -12.62 1.12 4.27
CA PHE A 292 -12.98 2.19 3.35
C PHE A 292 -11.86 2.41 2.33
N GLY A 293 -12.18 2.27 1.04
CA GLY A 293 -11.23 2.46 -0.05
C GLY A 293 -11.12 3.92 -0.51
N SER A 294 -9.96 4.29 -1.04
CA SER A 294 -9.69 5.59 -1.65
C SER A 294 -9.49 5.41 -3.16
N PRO A 295 -10.50 5.68 -3.99
CA PRO A 295 -10.43 5.51 -5.44
C PRO A 295 -9.80 6.73 -6.12
N GLU A 296 -8.58 7.10 -5.70
CA GLU A 296 -7.85 8.28 -6.21
C GLU A 296 -7.89 8.29 -7.75
N TYR A 297 -8.24 9.42 -8.36
CA TYR A 297 -8.48 9.61 -9.81
C TYR A 297 -9.57 8.74 -10.45
N SER A 298 -9.76 7.50 -10.02
CA SER A 298 -10.58 6.51 -10.72
C SER A 298 -12.08 6.81 -10.65
N THR A 299 -12.62 7.21 -9.50
CA THR A 299 -14.04 7.59 -9.37
C THR A 299 -14.36 8.36 -8.10
N ASP A 300 -15.56 8.95 -8.02
CA ASP A 300 -16.10 9.55 -6.80
C ASP A 300 -16.86 8.56 -5.90
N VAL A 301 -16.92 7.29 -6.30
CA VAL A 301 -17.62 6.23 -5.56
C VAL A 301 -16.62 5.49 -4.66
N MET A 302 -16.58 5.84 -3.37
CA MET A 302 -15.80 5.14 -2.36
C MET A 302 -16.37 3.74 -2.12
N PRO A 303 -15.63 2.65 -2.37
CA PRO A 303 -16.05 1.31 -1.99
C PRO A 303 -15.84 1.09 -0.49
N ILE A 304 -16.77 0.37 0.13
CA ILE A 304 -16.77 0.08 1.57
C ILE A 304 -16.99 -1.43 1.74
N LEU A 305 -15.96 -2.18 2.14
CA LEU A 305 -16.08 -3.62 2.43
C LEU A 305 -16.45 -3.81 3.90
N ASP A 306 -17.52 -4.54 4.17
CA ASP A 306 -17.71 -5.21 5.46
C ASP A 306 -17.10 -6.63 5.40
N PRO A 307 -15.94 -6.86 6.05
CA PRO A 307 -15.26 -8.16 5.99
C PRO A 307 -16.01 -9.25 6.77
N LYS A 308 -16.92 -8.89 7.68
CA LYS A 308 -17.70 -9.81 8.50
C LYS A 308 -18.92 -10.34 7.76
N THR A 309 -19.57 -9.51 6.94
CA THR A 309 -20.72 -9.92 6.13
C THR A 309 -20.35 -10.22 4.68
N HIS A 310 -19.11 -9.93 4.27
CA HIS A 310 -18.61 -10.08 2.89
C HIS A 310 -19.44 -9.27 1.88
N VAL A 311 -19.94 -8.12 2.31
CA VAL A 311 -20.73 -7.19 1.50
C VAL A 311 -19.86 -5.99 1.18
N VAL A 312 -19.86 -5.58 -0.09
CA VAL A 312 -19.34 -4.29 -0.52
C VAL A 312 -20.51 -3.34 -0.73
N THR A 313 -20.48 -2.22 -0.02
CA THR A 313 -21.36 -1.07 -0.26
C THR A 313 -20.53 0.09 -0.84
N SER A 314 -21.16 1.22 -1.12
CA SER A 314 -20.42 2.39 -1.58
C SER A 314 -21.01 3.70 -1.09
N PHE A 315 -20.15 4.72 -1.08
CA PHE A 315 -20.51 6.09 -0.79
C PHE A 315 -20.05 7.00 -1.93
N ARG A 316 -20.96 7.75 -2.55
CA ARG A 316 -20.60 8.75 -3.56
C ARG A 316 -20.17 10.02 -2.86
N MET A 317 -18.87 10.31 -2.91
CA MET A 317 -18.28 11.50 -2.32
C MET A 317 -18.71 12.75 -3.10
N PRO A 318 -19.44 13.70 -2.47
CA PRO A 318 -19.72 14.97 -3.12
C PRO A 318 -18.52 15.90 -3.04
N VAL A 319 -18.50 16.89 -3.93
CA VAL A 319 -17.69 18.12 -3.83
C VAL A 319 -18.60 19.28 -3.46
N ARG A 320 -18.07 20.30 -2.78
CA ARG A 320 -18.89 21.45 -2.35
C ARG A 320 -19.30 22.31 -3.54
N ASP A 321 -18.34 22.57 -4.42
CA ASP A 321 -18.50 23.49 -5.54
C ASP A 321 -18.98 22.71 -6.77
N ARG A 322 -20.20 23.01 -7.24
CA ARG A 322 -20.88 22.25 -8.32
C ARG A 322 -20.09 22.21 -9.62
N ASP A 323 -19.30 23.23 -9.91
CA ASP A 323 -18.49 23.41 -11.10
C ASP A 323 -17.08 22.83 -10.98
N MET A 324 -16.74 22.16 -9.86
CA MET A 324 -15.46 21.50 -9.68
C MET A 324 -15.17 20.56 -10.86
N PRO A 325 -14.11 20.79 -11.67
CA PRO A 325 -13.78 19.92 -12.79
C PRO A 325 -13.40 18.51 -12.33
N GLU A 326 -13.38 17.57 -13.28
CA GLU A 326 -12.73 16.29 -13.04
C GLU A 326 -11.25 16.53 -12.73
N SER A 327 -10.69 15.76 -11.80
CA SER A 327 -9.27 15.81 -11.43
C SER A 327 -8.41 15.11 -12.48
N LEU A 328 -8.58 15.51 -13.75
CA LEU A 328 -7.93 14.94 -14.91
C LEU A 328 -7.32 16.06 -15.77
N GLY A 329 -6.39 15.72 -16.65
CA GLY A 329 -5.69 16.65 -17.53
C GLY A 329 -4.42 17.24 -16.92
N PRO A 330 -3.96 18.41 -17.40
CA PRO A 330 -2.68 19.00 -17.00
C PRO A 330 -2.54 19.14 -15.48
N GLY A 331 -1.49 18.53 -14.92
CA GLY A 331 -1.21 18.53 -13.48
C GLY A 331 -1.79 17.33 -12.71
N HIS A 332 -2.49 16.42 -13.39
CA HIS A 332 -3.03 15.18 -12.83
C HIS A 332 -2.34 13.93 -13.40
N ALA A 333 -2.48 12.80 -12.69
CA ALA A 333 -1.93 11.51 -13.11
C ALA A 333 -2.71 10.86 -14.27
N ALA A 334 -3.87 11.44 -14.61
CA ALA A 334 -4.80 10.94 -15.60
C ALA A 334 -5.21 12.06 -16.55
N SER A 335 -5.22 11.80 -17.85
CA SER A 335 -5.60 12.75 -18.90
C SER A 335 -7.11 12.77 -19.13
N LEU A 336 -7.60 13.91 -19.62
CA LEU A 336 -8.99 14.06 -20.08
C LEU A 336 -9.24 13.30 -21.39
N THR A 337 -8.22 13.28 -22.25
CA THR A 337 -8.24 12.58 -23.53
C THR A 337 -7.02 11.67 -23.58
N PRO A 338 -7.19 10.34 -23.63
CA PRO A 338 -6.08 9.41 -23.79
C PRO A 338 -5.27 9.69 -25.05
N LEU A 339 -3.95 9.50 -25.00
CA LEU A 339 -3.09 9.61 -26.18
C LEU A 339 -3.38 8.52 -27.22
N ALA A 340 -3.79 7.34 -26.75
CA ALA A 340 -4.20 6.24 -27.57
C ALA A 340 -5.23 5.35 -26.84
N PRO A 341 -6.05 4.56 -27.57
CA PRO A 341 -7.03 3.67 -26.97
C PRO A 341 -6.41 2.68 -25.98
N SER A 342 -7.14 2.36 -24.92
CA SER A 342 -6.87 1.25 -24.02
C SER A 342 -6.88 -0.08 -24.78
N ALA A 343 -5.97 -0.99 -24.42
CA ALA A 343 -5.94 -2.35 -24.97
C ALA A 343 -7.15 -3.21 -24.55
N TYR A 344 -7.90 -2.77 -23.53
CA TYR A 344 -9.02 -3.52 -22.95
C TYR A 344 -10.36 -2.80 -23.14
N TRP A 345 -10.36 -1.47 -23.08
CA TRP A 345 -11.57 -0.65 -23.06
C TRP A 345 -11.69 0.30 -24.26
N GLY A 346 -10.76 0.23 -25.22
CA GLY A 346 -10.75 1.13 -26.37
C GLY A 346 -10.68 2.60 -25.95
N ASP A 347 -11.54 3.42 -26.55
CA ASP A 347 -11.62 4.87 -26.29
C ASP A 347 -12.51 5.25 -25.09
N GLU A 348 -13.02 4.27 -24.35
CA GLU A 348 -13.86 4.54 -23.19
C GLU A 348 -13.06 5.28 -22.09
N LYS A 349 -13.58 6.44 -21.66
CA LYS A 349 -13.10 7.16 -20.47
C LYS A 349 -13.68 6.50 -19.22
N ILE A 350 -12.84 5.78 -18.48
CA ILE A 350 -13.24 4.95 -17.33
C ILE A 350 -12.97 5.60 -15.98
N TRP A 351 -12.19 6.68 -15.94
CA TRP A 351 -11.93 7.48 -14.75
C TRP A 351 -12.57 8.86 -14.86
N ASP A 352 -13.26 9.27 -13.79
CA ASP A 352 -14.15 10.44 -13.79
C ASP A 352 -14.14 11.23 -12.46
N SER A 353 -13.18 10.99 -11.58
CA SER A 353 -13.23 11.54 -10.22
C SER A 353 -13.13 13.07 -10.18
N ARG A 354 -13.99 13.71 -9.40
CA ARG A 354 -13.92 15.12 -8.97
C ARG A 354 -13.49 15.24 -7.51
N ALA A 355 -13.94 14.34 -6.64
CA ALA A 355 -13.59 14.31 -5.22
C ALA A 355 -12.12 13.90 -5.01
N ASN A 356 -11.59 13.02 -5.85
CA ASN A 356 -10.18 12.64 -5.91
C ASN A 356 -9.57 12.32 -4.54
N ASN A 357 -10.23 11.41 -3.81
CA ASN A 357 -9.79 10.97 -2.49
C ASN A 357 -8.49 10.16 -2.60
N HIS A 358 -7.41 10.70 -2.04
CA HIS A 358 -6.09 10.08 -2.07
C HIS A 358 -5.89 9.07 -0.93
N ASN A 359 -6.04 9.53 0.31
CA ASN A 359 -5.85 8.72 1.51
C ASN A 359 -6.82 9.20 2.60
N ALA A 360 -7.26 8.26 3.44
CA ALA A 360 -8.10 8.52 4.60
C ALA A 360 -7.45 8.02 5.90
N MET A 361 -7.76 8.70 7.01
CA MET A 361 -7.37 8.31 8.36
C MET A 361 -8.56 8.36 9.31
N PHE A 362 -8.72 7.33 10.13
CA PHE A 362 -9.70 7.37 11.22
C PHE A 362 -9.22 8.25 12.37
N ASP A 363 -10.14 9.03 12.93
CA ASP A 363 -9.95 9.65 14.25
C ASP A 363 -10.39 8.72 15.39
N GLY A 364 -10.11 9.13 16.62
CA GLY A 364 -10.48 8.37 17.82
C GLY A 364 -11.98 8.25 18.07
N LYS A 365 -12.83 8.95 17.29
CA LYS A 365 -14.30 8.88 17.35
C LYS A 365 -14.88 7.93 16.29
N GLY A 366 -14.04 7.38 15.41
CA GLY A 366 -14.43 6.50 14.32
C GLY A 366 -14.89 7.24 13.07
N ARG A 367 -14.53 8.53 12.89
CA ARG A 367 -14.78 9.29 11.65
C ARG A 367 -13.58 9.21 10.72
N LEU A 368 -13.82 9.21 9.41
CA LEU A 368 -12.78 9.19 8.39
C LEU A 368 -12.45 10.59 7.94
N TRP A 369 -11.20 10.99 8.10
CA TRP A 369 -10.64 12.24 7.62
C TRP A 369 -9.83 11.97 6.34
N SER A 370 -10.28 12.51 5.22
CA SER A 370 -9.75 12.19 3.90
C SER A 370 -9.08 13.39 3.24
N ALA A 371 -7.99 13.13 2.51
CA ALA A 371 -7.40 14.07 1.57
C ALA A 371 -8.18 14.03 0.25
N ALA A 372 -9.18 14.90 0.12
CA ALA A 372 -10.10 14.95 -1.01
C ALA A 372 -10.44 16.41 -1.37
N ASN A 373 -10.83 16.65 -2.61
CA ASN A 373 -11.24 17.97 -3.08
C ASN A 373 -12.53 18.40 -2.39
N VAL A 374 -12.50 19.62 -1.85
CA VAL A 374 -13.70 20.35 -1.43
C VAL A 374 -14.14 21.27 -2.57
N ARG A 375 -13.17 21.93 -3.21
CA ARG A 375 -13.34 22.96 -4.24
C ARG A 375 -12.23 22.91 -5.29
N GLY A 376 -12.33 23.80 -6.28
CA GLY A 376 -11.28 24.05 -7.25
C GLY A 376 -10.02 24.70 -6.65
N LEU A 377 -9.00 24.87 -7.51
CA LEU A 377 -7.65 25.25 -7.08
C LEU A 377 -7.54 26.60 -6.35
N ALA A 378 -8.42 27.56 -6.66
CA ALA A 378 -8.33 28.90 -6.11
C ALA A 378 -8.68 28.94 -4.62
N ASN A 379 -7.77 29.45 -3.79
CA ASN A 379 -8.01 29.58 -2.37
C ASN A 379 -8.98 30.74 -2.03
N PRO A 380 -9.74 30.62 -0.92
CA PRO A 380 -10.56 31.71 -0.40
C PRO A 380 -9.71 32.88 0.10
N ALA A 381 -10.33 34.04 0.26
CA ALA A 381 -9.64 35.29 0.60
C ALA A 381 -8.84 35.21 1.91
N PHE A 382 -9.31 34.45 2.90
CA PHE A 382 -8.63 34.33 4.19
C PHE A 382 -7.28 33.58 4.12
N CYS A 383 -7.01 32.85 3.03
CA CYS A 383 -5.71 32.21 2.79
C CYS A 383 -4.67 33.15 2.16
N LYS A 384 -5.11 34.26 1.58
CA LYS A 384 -4.32 35.10 0.66
C LYS A 384 -3.69 36.28 1.39
N ALA A 385 -2.79 36.97 0.67
CA ALA A 385 -2.15 38.18 1.17
C ALA A 385 -3.19 39.23 1.56
N GLY A 386 -2.97 39.93 2.67
CA GLY A 386 -3.91 40.90 3.24
C GLY A 386 -4.96 40.31 4.19
N SER A 387 -4.99 38.98 4.38
CA SER A 387 -5.83 38.33 5.37
C SER A 387 -5.33 38.55 6.80
N ASP A 388 -6.27 38.54 7.75
CA ASP A 388 -5.96 38.56 9.19
C ASP A 388 -5.55 37.20 9.77
N HIS A 389 -5.70 36.12 9.00
CA HIS A 389 -5.34 34.78 9.44
C HIS A 389 -3.82 34.71 9.76
N PRO A 390 -3.40 34.26 10.96
CA PRO A 390 -2.01 34.30 11.39
C PRO A 390 -1.03 33.66 10.39
N SER A 391 -1.38 32.49 9.84
CA SER A 391 -0.55 31.83 8.84
C SER A 391 -0.48 32.55 7.50
N ALA A 392 -1.55 33.24 7.09
CA ALA A 392 -1.58 33.98 5.81
C ALA A 392 -0.73 35.27 5.89
N LYS A 393 -0.56 35.84 7.09
CA LYS A 393 0.37 36.96 7.33
C LYS A 393 1.83 36.56 7.13
N VAL A 394 2.17 35.29 7.37
CA VAL A 394 3.54 34.77 7.22
C VAL A 394 3.77 34.23 5.81
N VAL A 395 2.88 33.35 5.33
CA VAL A 395 2.95 32.76 3.99
C VAL A 395 1.55 32.70 3.40
N PRO A 396 1.13 33.68 2.60
CA PRO A 396 -0.15 33.62 1.90
C PRO A 396 -0.12 32.52 0.84
N LEU A 397 -1.26 31.86 0.64
CA LEU A 397 -1.43 30.78 -0.33
C LEU A 397 -2.58 31.12 -1.28
N ASP A 398 -2.28 31.30 -2.56
CA ASP A 398 -3.29 31.62 -3.58
C ASP A 398 -4.07 30.41 -4.09
N ARG A 399 -3.52 29.21 -3.91
CA ARG A 399 -4.08 27.96 -4.40
C ARG A 399 -3.78 26.76 -3.52
N SER A 400 -4.66 25.77 -3.57
CA SER A 400 -4.51 24.44 -2.97
C SER A 400 -5.05 23.38 -3.94
N THR A 401 -4.56 22.15 -3.86
CA THR A 401 -5.08 21.02 -4.66
C THR A 401 -6.24 20.32 -3.94
N ARG A 402 -5.98 19.23 -3.20
CA ARG A 402 -6.94 18.56 -2.31
C ARG A 402 -7.04 19.32 -0.98
N GLN A 403 -8.20 19.23 -0.33
CA GLN A 403 -8.44 19.75 1.02
C GLN A 403 -8.69 18.57 1.98
N VAL A 404 -9.35 18.82 3.10
CA VAL A 404 -9.76 17.78 4.05
C VAL A 404 -11.28 17.61 3.98
N THR A 405 -11.74 16.37 4.00
CA THR A 405 -13.16 16.03 4.20
C THR A 405 -13.32 15.05 5.34
N VAL A 406 -14.49 15.03 5.96
CA VAL A 406 -14.80 14.12 7.06
C VAL A 406 -16.07 13.34 6.75
N LEU A 407 -15.97 12.02 6.68
CA LEU A 407 -17.12 11.12 6.66
C LEU A 407 -17.34 10.56 8.06
N ASP A 408 -18.55 10.68 8.60
CA ASP A 408 -18.98 9.91 9.77
C ASP A 408 -19.69 8.63 9.31
N PRO A 409 -19.07 7.44 9.46
CA PRO A 409 -19.69 6.17 9.05
C PRO A 409 -21.03 5.86 9.72
N LYS A 410 -21.31 6.42 10.90
CA LYS A 410 -22.55 6.13 11.64
C LYS A 410 -23.75 6.83 11.03
N THR A 411 -23.52 8.02 10.47
CA THR A 411 -24.57 8.89 9.93
C THR A 411 -24.49 9.07 8.41
N MET A 412 -23.36 8.64 7.82
CA MET A 412 -22.95 8.93 6.45
C MET A 412 -22.91 10.43 6.13
N GLN A 413 -22.79 11.28 7.16
CA GLN A 413 -22.63 12.72 6.98
C GLN A 413 -21.22 13.01 6.45
N TYR A 414 -21.16 13.75 5.34
CA TYR A 414 -19.91 14.18 4.71
C TYR A 414 -19.72 15.69 4.88
N THR A 415 -18.66 16.06 5.58
CA THR A 415 -18.37 17.43 6.00
C THR A 415 -17.10 17.92 5.30
N PHE A 416 -17.10 19.18 4.88
CA PHE A 416 -15.96 19.80 4.21
C PHE A 416 -15.12 20.61 5.19
N VAL A 417 -13.81 20.37 5.21
CA VAL A 417 -12.81 21.16 5.94
C VAL A 417 -11.91 21.85 4.91
N ASP A 418 -12.31 23.06 4.51
CA ASP A 418 -11.68 23.81 3.42
C ASP A 418 -10.29 24.36 3.82
N THR A 419 -9.25 23.54 3.66
CA THR A 419 -7.87 23.91 3.98
C THR A 419 -7.23 24.81 2.91
N CYS A 420 -6.39 25.75 3.34
CA CYS A 420 -5.64 26.66 2.47
C CYS A 420 -4.43 26.01 1.79
N PHE A 421 -3.99 24.85 2.27
CA PHE A 421 -2.87 24.08 1.75
C PHE A 421 -3.37 22.78 1.09
N GLY A 422 -2.57 22.22 0.18
CA GLY A 422 -2.83 20.90 -0.41
C GLY A 422 -2.70 19.78 0.62
N THR A 423 -3.33 18.64 0.35
CA THR A 423 -3.32 17.48 1.26
C THR A 423 -3.00 16.19 0.51
N HIS A 424 -2.39 15.24 1.21
CA HIS A 424 -2.02 13.93 0.69
C HIS A 424 -2.20 12.87 1.77
N HIS A 425 -1.22 12.60 2.63
CA HIS A 425 -1.37 11.65 3.74
C HIS A 425 -1.75 12.37 5.05
N PRO A 426 -2.97 12.20 5.57
CA PRO A 426 -3.33 12.60 6.93
C PRO A 426 -2.71 11.68 7.99
N GLN A 427 -2.24 12.27 9.09
CA GLN A 427 -1.91 11.56 10.33
C GLN A 427 -2.37 12.35 11.55
N PHE A 428 -2.97 11.66 12.52
CA PHE A 428 -3.30 12.27 13.80
C PHE A 428 -2.09 12.35 14.73
N GLY A 429 -1.92 13.50 15.36
CA GLY A 429 -1.01 13.69 16.48
C GLY A 429 -1.45 12.95 17.73
N TYR A 430 -0.54 12.86 18.70
CA TYR A 430 -0.77 12.28 20.03
C TYR A 430 -1.05 13.36 21.08
N ASP A 431 -1.35 14.58 20.64
CA ASP A 431 -1.71 15.71 21.51
C ASP A 431 -3.19 15.68 21.93
N VAL A 432 -3.52 16.52 22.92
CA VAL A 432 -4.88 16.62 23.49
C VAL A 432 -5.93 17.13 22.51
N ASP A 433 -5.51 17.84 21.46
CA ASP A 433 -6.39 18.43 20.46
C ASP A 433 -6.67 17.47 19.28
N ASN A 434 -6.03 16.29 19.27
CA ASN A 434 -6.03 15.38 18.14
C ASN A 434 -5.69 16.12 16.84
N THR A 435 -4.62 16.92 16.84
CA THR A 435 -4.21 17.68 15.66
C THR A 435 -4.00 16.75 14.47
N LEU A 436 -4.69 17.01 13.36
CA LEU A 436 -4.47 16.32 12.10
C LEU A 436 -3.33 17.01 11.35
N TRP A 437 -2.24 16.29 11.14
CA TRP A 437 -1.08 16.73 10.35
C TRP A 437 -1.18 16.16 8.93
N LEU A 438 -0.84 16.98 7.94
CA LEU A 438 -0.98 16.61 6.53
C LEU A 438 0.38 16.69 5.82
N SER A 439 0.61 15.75 4.90
CA SER A 439 1.60 15.89 3.82
C SER A 439 0.94 16.41 2.54
N GLY A 440 1.70 16.59 1.45
CA GLY A 440 1.20 17.19 0.21
C GLY A 440 0.92 18.70 0.31
N THR A 441 1.34 19.31 1.41
CA THR A 441 1.09 20.71 1.78
C THR A 441 1.97 21.70 1.01
N GLY A 442 2.69 21.24 -0.02
CA GLY A 442 3.59 22.06 -0.82
C GLY A 442 4.78 22.59 0.01
N GLN A 443 4.92 23.91 0.07
CA GLN A 443 6.07 24.57 0.71
C GLN A 443 5.84 24.92 2.19
N VAL A 444 4.79 24.39 2.81
CA VAL A 444 4.43 24.67 4.20
C VAL A 444 4.15 23.38 4.96
N ALA A 445 4.34 23.37 6.28
CA ALA A 445 3.74 22.39 7.17
C ALA A 445 2.31 22.84 7.49
N GLY A 446 1.30 22.01 7.18
CA GLY A 446 -0.12 22.31 7.40
C GLY A 446 -0.77 21.35 8.39
N TRP A 447 -1.70 21.86 9.18
CA TRP A 447 -2.45 21.09 10.18
C TRP A 447 -3.89 21.58 10.36
N VAL A 448 -4.74 20.71 10.92
CA VAL A 448 -6.10 21.02 11.37
C VAL A 448 -6.24 20.61 12.84
N ASN A 449 -6.60 21.56 13.70
CA ASN A 449 -7.00 21.30 15.08
C ASN A 449 -8.43 20.75 15.08
N THR A 450 -8.56 19.43 15.23
CA THR A 450 -9.86 18.76 15.06
C THR A 450 -10.81 19.05 16.21
N ARG A 451 -10.30 19.32 17.42
CA ARG A 451 -11.14 19.80 18.54
C ARG A 451 -11.79 21.14 18.22
N VAL A 452 -11.02 22.13 17.73
CA VAL A 452 -11.57 23.44 17.36
C VAL A 452 -12.59 23.30 16.22
N PHE A 453 -12.31 22.44 15.24
CA PHE A 453 -13.28 22.18 14.17
C PHE A 453 -14.57 21.56 14.71
N ASP A 454 -14.48 20.57 15.59
CA ASP A 454 -15.64 19.92 16.21
C ASP A 454 -16.47 20.88 17.06
N GLU A 455 -15.83 21.80 17.78
CA GLU A 455 -16.49 22.79 18.65
C GLU A 455 -17.19 23.89 17.86
N THR A 456 -16.69 24.25 16.67
CA THR A 456 -17.07 25.49 15.99
C THR A 456 -17.63 25.30 14.58
N GLY A 457 -17.31 24.20 13.91
CA GLY A 457 -17.54 24.00 12.48
C GLY A 457 -16.72 24.93 11.56
N ASP A 458 -15.82 25.75 12.13
CA ASP A 458 -15.08 26.78 11.39
C ASP A 458 -13.72 26.24 10.93
N ALA A 459 -13.64 25.87 9.64
CA ALA A 459 -12.41 25.39 9.03
C ALA A 459 -11.30 26.46 8.99
N ALA A 460 -11.63 27.75 8.86
CA ALA A 460 -10.64 28.81 8.83
C ALA A 460 -9.99 29.00 10.21
N ARG A 461 -10.78 28.90 11.28
CA ARG A 461 -10.29 28.96 12.66
C ARG A 461 -9.54 27.70 13.09
N ALA A 462 -9.95 26.53 12.59
CA ALA A 462 -9.38 25.25 13.00
C ALA A 462 -8.03 24.93 12.37
N GLN A 463 -7.64 25.59 11.28
CA GLN A 463 -6.44 25.24 10.53
C GLN A 463 -5.26 26.18 10.81
N GLY A 464 -4.06 25.70 10.49
CA GLY A 464 -2.86 26.53 10.49
C GLY A 464 -1.81 25.97 9.54
N TRP A 465 -0.91 26.84 9.10
CA TRP A 465 0.27 26.45 8.36
C TRP A 465 1.47 27.34 8.68
N SER A 466 2.66 26.83 8.40
CA SER A 466 3.93 27.54 8.57
C SER A 466 4.91 27.13 7.48
N PRO A 467 5.76 28.02 6.94
CA PRO A 467 6.84 27.58 6.06
C PRO A 467 7.81 26.70 6.85
N PHE A 468 8.44 25.77 6.13
CA PHE A 468 9.55 25.00 6.64
C PHE A 468 10.78 25.90 6.81
N VAL A 469 11.23 26.02 8.04
CA VAL A 469 12.39 26.84 8.41
C VAL A 469 13.26 26.05 9.35
N LEU A 470 14.54 26.06 9.06
CA LEU A 470 15.59 25.47 9.86
C LEU A 470 16.06 26.51 10.89
N ASP A 471 16.06 26.12 12.15
CA ASP A 471 16.69 26.85 13.26
C ASP A 471 18.21 26.84 13.07
N THR A 472 18.71 27.78 12.25
CA THR A 472 20.12 27.85 11.89
C THR A 472 20.97 28.53 12.96
N ASN A 473 20.35 29.28 13.88
CA ASN A 473 21.04 29.91 15.00
C ASN A 473 21.10 28.98 16.24
N GLY A 474 20.30 27.91 16.27
CA GLY A 474 20.34 26.83 17.25
C GLY A 474 19.70 27.17 18.59
N ASN A 475 18.82 28.17 18.65
CA ASN A 475 18.26 28.65 19.91
C ASN A 475 16.95 27.93 20.33
N GLY A 476 16.45 27.01 19.51
CA GLY A 476 15.25 26.21 19.75
C GLY A 476 13.94 26.99 19.59
N ARG A 477 13.96 28.17 18.97
CA ARG A 477 12.79 29.02 18.73
C ARG A 477 12.68 29.36 17.26
N ARG A 478 11.47 29.72 16.85
CA ARG A 478 11.22 30.23 15.51
C ARG A 478 11.41 31.74 15.49
N ASP A 479 12.46 32.19 14.83
CA ASP A 479 12.83 33.60 14.71
C ASP A 479 12.45 34.21 13.35
N GLU A 480 12.85 35.47 13.17
CA GLU A 480 12.95 36.06 11.83
C GLU A 480 13.86 35.16 10.97
N TYR A 481 13.47 34.93 9.72
CA TYR A 481 14.18 34.02 8.84
C TYR A 481 14.52 34.69 7.50
N VAL A 482 15.61 34.23 6.90
CA VAL A 482 15.95 34.56 5.51
C VAL A 482 15.25 33.57 4.56
N GLU A 483 14.87 34.07 3.38
CA GLU A 483 14.27 33.23 2.33
C GLU A 483 15.27 32.19 1.78
N ALA A 484 14.74 31.10 1.20
CA ALA A 484 15.54 29.94 0.83
C ALA A 484 16.63 30.24 -0.21
N ASP A 485 16.38 31.22 -1.09
CA ASP A 485 17.29 31.69 -2.14
C ASP A 485 18.30 32.73 -1.64
N ARG A 486 18.24 33.14 -0.38
CA ARG A 486 19.13 34.14 0.21
C ARG A 486 20.28 33.49 1.00
N PRO A 487 21.44 34.18 1.11
CA PRO A 487 22.52 33.75 1.99
C PRO A 487 22.04 33.59 3.43
N SER A 488 22.62 32.65 4.17
CA SER A 488 22.35 32.48 5.60
C SER A 488 22.81 33.70 6.40
N ASP A 489 22.04 34.07 7.43
CA ASP A 489 22.40 35.08 8.42
C ASP A 489 22.53 34.39 9.78
N PRO A 490 23.70 34.46 10.47
CA PRO A 490 23.90 33.81 11.76
C PRO A 490 22.93 34.24 12.87
N ALA A 491 22.28 35.40 12.74
CA ALA A 491 21.30 35.90 13.70
C ALA A 491 19.86 35.47 13.38
N LYS A 492 19.64 34.80 12.25
CA LYS A 492 18.30 34.46 11.74
C LYS A 492 18.19 32.97 11.44
N ASP A 493 16.95 32.53 11.36
CA ASP A 493 16.64 31.21 10.83
C ASP A 493 16.69 31.20 9.30
N LYS A 494 16.63 30.01 8.68
CA LYS A 494 16.62 29.89 7.22
C LYS A 494 15.45 29.06 6.71
N ARG A 495 14.65 29.64 5.81
CA ARG A 495 13.66 28.88 5.06
C ARG A 495 14.35 27.85 4.17
N ILE A 496 13.77 26.65 4.13
CA ILE A 496 14.28 25.57 3.29
C ILE A 496 13.38 25.35 2.08
N ASN A 497 14.01 25.03 0.94
CA ASN A 497 13.29 24.56 -0.24
C ASN A 497 13.07 23.05 -0.09
N VAL A 498 11.80 22.64 0.00
CA VAL A 498 11.42 21.23 0.19
C VAL A 498 11.19 20.49 -1.12
N GLY A 499 11.62 21.07 -2.26
CA GLY A 499 11.46 20.48 -3.58
C GLY A 499 10.00 20.25 -3.93
N SER A 500 9.67 18.99 -4.26
CA SER A 500 8.30 18.49 -4.48
C SER A 500 7.38 18.59 -3.26
N GLY A 501 7.88 19.03 -2.10
CA GLY A 501 7.11 19.11 -0.86
C GLY A 501 7.15 17.81 -0.05
N PRO A 502 6.43 17.76 1.07
CA PRO A 502 6.38 16.58 1.91
C PRO A 502 5.52 15.48 1.28
N TYR A 503 6.05 14.26 1.13
CA TYR A 503 5.27 13.10 0.70
C TYR A 503 4.58 12.40 1.86
N ALA A 504 5.31 12.15 2.96
CA ALA A 504 4.76 11.58 4.19
C ALA A 504 4.91 12.58 5.34
N VAL A 505 4.03 12.43 6.33
CA VAL A 505 4.06 13.12 7.63
C VAL A 505 3.86 12.07 8.72
N MET A 506 4.58 12.17 9.83
CA MET A 506 4.56 11.20 10.93
C MET A 506 4.74 11.90 12.28
N PRO A 507 3.65 12.14 13.03
CA PRO A 507 3.73 12.56 14.42
C PRO A 507 4.36 11.47 15.29
N ASN A 508 5.33 11.84 16.13
CA ASN A 508 6.03 10.92 17.02
C ASN A 508 5.25 10.78 18.36
N PRO A 509 4.85 9.57 18.78
CA PRO A 509 4.14 9.36 20.04
C PRO A 509 5.00 9.60 21.29
N VAL A 510 6.33 9.59 21.17
CA VAL A 510 7.24 9.68 22.32
C VAL A 510 7.44 11.12 22.78
N ASP A 511 7.63 12.04 21.84
CA ASP A 511 8.02 13.43 22.12
C ASP A 511 7.13 14.48 21.44
N GLY A 512 6.13 14.06 20.66
CA GLY A 512 5.23 14.95 19.93
C GLY A 512 5.85 15.64 18.72
N SER A 513 7.11 15.35 18.36
CA SER A 513 7.75 15.91 17.17
C SER A 513 7.06 15.43 15.90
N VAL A 514 7.07 16.24 14.84
CA VAL A 514 6.42 15.90 13.57
C VAL A 514 7.47 15.73 12.50
N TRP A 515 7.52 14.53 11.91
CA TRP A 515 8.50 14.17 10.89
C TRP A 515 7.90 14.22 9.49
N TYR A 516 8.66 14.75 8.54
CA TYR A 516 8.27 14.79 7.12
C TYR A 516 9.34 14.17 6.24
N THR A 517 8.93 13.44 5.21
CA THR A 517 9.81 13.08 4.09
C THR A 517 9.64 14.09 2.98
N VAL A 518 10.72 14.71 2.50
CA VAL A 518 10.68 15.75 1.47
C VAL A 518 11.52 15.38 0.25
N GLY A 519 11.27 16.03 -0.89
CA GLY A 519 12.09 15.87 -2.09
C GLY A 519 12.00 14.49 -2.76
N VAL A 520 10.93 13.72 -2.51
CA VAL A 520 10.80 12.33 -2.97
C VAL A 520 10.69 12.23 -4.50
N PHE A 521 9.92 13.13 -5.13
CA PHE A 521 9.69 13.12 -6.58
C PHE A 521 10.48 14.19 -7.34
N GLY A 522 11.13 15.10 -6.61
CA GLY A 522 11.87 16.21 -7.19
C GLY A 522 12.46 17.10 -6.09
N GLY A 523 13.70 17.54 -6.29
CA GLY A 523 14.51 18.22 -5.27
C GLY A 523 15.42 17.26 -4.50
N THR A 524 16.10 17.77 -3.47
CA THR A 524 16.98 16.97 -2.62
C THR A 524 16.15 16.15 -1.63
N PRO A 525 16.21 14.81 -1.65
CA PRO A 525 15.45 13.98 -0.73
C PRO A 525 16.00 14.10 0.70
N GLY A 526 15.11 14.12 1.69
CA GLY A 526 15.51 14.25 3.09
C GLY A 526 14.37 14.07 4.10
N LEU A 527 14.73 14.20 5.38
CA LEU A 527 13.81 14.20 6.51
C LEU A 527 13.82 15.56 7.21
N LEU A 528 12.64 16.04 7.60
CA LEU A 528 12.48 17.22 8.44
C LEU A 528 11.81 16.84 9.74
N ARG A 529 12.25 17.44 10.85
CA ARG A 529 11.64 17.30 12.17
C ARG A 529 11.20 18.67 12.66
N ARG A 530 9.94 18.77 13.07
CA ARG A 530 9.39 19.90 13.83
C ARG A 530 9.38 19.58 15.32
#